data_AF-A0A6M3J2Z3-F1
#
_entry.id   AF-A0A6M3J2Z3-F1
#
_cell.length_a   1.000
_cell.length_b   1.000
_cell.length_c   1.000
_cell.angle_alpha   90.00
_cell.angle_beta   90.00
_cell.angle_gamma   90.00
#
_symmetry.space_group_name_H-M   'P 1'
#
loop_
_entity.id
_entity.type
_entity.pdbx_description
1 polymer ?
#
loop_
_entity_poly.entity_id
_entity_poly.type
_entity_poly.pdbx_seq_one_letter_code
_entity_poly.pdbx_strand_id
1 'polypeptide(L)' 'MGEKQNEEQETEILDFTKPDYSFIPKGVHEWKQQGYYLVCKSCELEHAVWIGSEKIMIGIEERGKPILKRRG' A
#
# COMPACT_ATOMS: atom_id res chain seq x y z
N MET A 1 49.67 -15.19 23.71
CA MET A 1 49.12 -15.85 22.50
C MET A 1 47.66 -16.10 22.79
N GLY A 2 46.77 -15.24 22.31
CA GLY A 2 45.96 -15.47 21.10
C GLY A 2 44.49 -15.52 21.58
N GLU A 3 43.45 -15.05 20.91
CA GLU A 3 43.23 -14.52 19.58
C GLU A 3 42.05 -13.52 19.73
N LYS A 4 42.13 -12.35 19.08
CA LYS A 4 40.95 -11.47 18.92
C LYS A 4 40.22 -11.99 17.69
N GLN A 5 39.11 -12.71 17.88
CA GLN A 5 38.24 -13.08 16.78
C GLN A 5 37.42 -11.86 16.36
N ASN A 6 37.48 -11.61 15.06
CA ASN A 6 37.02 -10.45 14.33
C ASN A 6 35.49 -10.47 14.27
N GLU A 7 34.81 -9.52 14.93
CA GLU A 7 33.40 -9.24 14.68
C GLU A 7 33.30 -8.51 13.32
N GLU A 8 33.38 -9.28 12.23
CA GLU A 8 33.02 -8.78 10.91
C GLU A 8 31.49 -8.62 10.88
N GLN A 9 31.04 -7.40 11.15
CA GLN A 9 29.68 -6.99 10.86
C GLN A 9 29.42 -7.24 9.37
N GLU A 10 28.51 -8.16 9.06
CA GLU A 10 27.98 -8.42 7.71
C GLU A 10 27.33 -7.15 7.16
N THR A 11 28.12 -6.25 6.58
CA THR A 11 27.60 -5.15 5.78
C THR A 11 27.06 -5.71 4.48
N GLU A 12 25.75 -5.62 4.31
CA GLU A 12 25.08 -5.92 3.05
C GLU A 12 25.06 -4.67 2.15
N ILE A 13 25.50 -4.82 0.90
CA ILE A 13 25.39 -3.77 -0.12
C ILE A 13 24.22 -4.12 -1.04
N LEU A 14 23.13 -3.37 -0.91
CA LEU A 14 21.91 -3.57 -1.70
C LEU A 14 22.05 -3.01 -3.11
N ASP A 15 21.69 -3.80 -4.13
CA ASP A 15 21.57 -3.36 -5.52
C ASP A 15 20.14 -2.89 -5.81
N PHE A 16 19.88 -1.59 -5.65
CA PHE A 16 18.56 -0.99 -5.92
C PHE A 16 18.13 -1.05 -7.39
N THR A 17 19.00 -1.50 -8.31
CA THR A 17 18.63 -1.72 -9.72
C THR A 17 18.09 -3.12 -9.98
N LYS A 18 18.24 -4.05 -9.04
CA LYS A 18 17.75 -5.44 -9.11
C LYS A 18 16.95 -5.77 -7.86
N PRO A 19 15.72 -5.24 -7.74
CA PRO A 19 14.90 -5.52 -6.58
C PRO A 19 14.45 -6.99 -6.58
N ASP A 20 14.61 -7.67 -5.44
CA ASP A 20 14.08 -9.03 -5.23
C ASP A 20 12.54 -9.05 -5.23
N TYR A 21 11.92 -7.89 -5.00
CA TYR A 21 10.47 -7.71 -5.02
C TYR A 21 10.10 -6.46 -5.82
N SER A 22 9.20 -6.63 -6.79
CA SER A 22 8.63 -5.53 -7.57
C SER A 22 7.13 -5.46 -7.32
N PHE A 23 6.67 -4.35 -6.73
CA PHE A 23 5.25 -4.10 -6.56
C PHE A 23 4.62 -3.74 -7.90
N ILE A 24 3.71 -4.59 -8.38
CA ILE A 24 2.89 -4.30 -9.57
C ILE A 24 1.52 -3.84 -9.07
N PRO A 25 1.16 -2.55 -9.21
CA PRO A 25 -0.15 -2.08 -8.82
C PRO A 25 -1.23 -2.82 -9.59
N LYS A 26 -2.25 -3.35 -8.88
CA LYS A 26 -3.42 -3.92 -9.54
C LYS A 26 -4.19 -2.78 -10.22
N GLY A 27 -4.56 -2.95 -11.49
CA GLY A 27 -5.31 -1.92 -12.23
C GLY A 27 -6.73 -1.69 -11.71
N VAL A 28 -7.30 -2.68 -11.02
CA VAL A 28 -8.66 -2.64 -10.44
C VAL A 28 -8.54 -2.85 -8.92
N HIS A 29 -9.26 -2.02 -8.16
CA HIS A 29 -9.18 -1.99 -6.70
C HIS A 29 -10.53 -2.30 -6.05
N GLU A 30 -10.50 -3.09 -4.99
CA GLU A 30 -11.63 -3.28 -4.09
C GLU A 30 -11.54 -2.27 -2.95
N TRP A 31 -12.49 -1.33 -2.92
CA TRP A 31 -12.53 -0.26 -1.92
C TRP A 31 -13.55 -0.54 -0.84
N LYS A 32 -13.15 -0.31 0.42
CA LYS A 32 -14.06 -0.30 1.56
C LYS A 32 -13.95 1.02 2.31
N GLN A 33 -15.08 1.68 2.54
CA GLN A 33 -15.08 2.90 3.35
C GLN A 33 -14.88 2.59 4.83
N GLN A 34 -13.91 3.27 5.45
CA GLN A 34 -13.63 3.25 6.88
C GLN A 34 -13.53 4.70 7.38
N GLY A 35 -14.60 5.18 8.01
CA GLY A 35 -14.72 6.60 8.37
C GLY A 35 -14.70 7.50 7.13
N TYR A 36 -13.75 8.44 7.09
CA TYR A 36 -13.55 9.39 5.98
C TYR A 36 -12.51 8.93 4.95
N TYR A 37 -12.08 7.66 5.02
CA TYR A 37 -11.13 7.05 4.11
C TYR A 37 -11.77 5.93 3.29
N LEU A 38 -11.29 5.75 2.06
CA LEU A 38 -11.45 4.52 1.29
C LEU A 38 -10.19 3.69 1.40
N VAL A 39 -10.30 2.50 1.95
CA VAL A 39 -9.17 1.58 2.15
C VAL A 39 -9.24 0.50 1.09
N CYS A 40 -8.14 0.29 0.36
CA CYS A 40 -8.04 -0.79 -0.61
C CYS A 40 -7.85 -2.13 0.12
N LYS A 41 -8.57 -3.16 -0.31
CA LYS A 41 -8.49 -4.52 0.23
C LYS A 41 -7.95 -5.56 -0.76
N SER A 42 -7.71 -5.16 -2.00
CA SER A 42 -7.23 -6.05 -3.06
C SER A 42 -5.72 -5.96 -3.32
N CYS A 43 -5.06 -4.87 -2.94
CA CYS A 43 -3.63 -4.67 -3.14
C CYS A 43 -2.79 -5.31 -2.03
N GLU A 44 -1.58 -5.75 -2.38
CA GLU A 44 -0.63 -6.32 -1.44
C GLU A 44 -0.10 -5.27 -0.46
N LEU A 45 0.20 -4.07 -0.98
CA LEU A 45 0.48 -2.92 -0.15
C LEU A 45 -0.82 -2.33 0.37
N GLU A 46 -0.89 -2.07 1.67
CA GLU A 46 -2.03 -1.38 2.27
C GLU A 46 -2.00 0.10 1.85
N HIS A 47 -3.13 0.58 1.31
CA HIS A 47 -3.27 1.99 0.98
C HIS A 47 -4.70 2.49 1.16
N ALA A 48 -4.80 3.79 1.42
CA ALA A 48 -6.06 4.47 1.67
C ALA A 48 -6.10 5.85 1.01
N VAL A 49 -7.30 6.30 0.66
CA VAL A 49 -7.56 7.62 0.09
C VAL A 49 -8.52 8.38 0.99
N TRP A 50 -8.14 9.58 1.42
CA TRP A 50 -9.03 10.48 2.16
C TRP A 50 -10.08 11.08 1.22
N ILE A 51 -11.37 10.90 1.55
CA ILE A 51 -12.49 11.45 0.76
C ILE A 51 -13.17 12.66 1.42
N GLY A 52 -12.85 12.92 2.70
CA GLY A 52 -13.39 14.00 3.51
C GLY A 52 -14.71 13.67 4.20
N SER A 53 -15.18 14.57 5.06
CA SER A 53 -16.46 14.46 5.80
C SER A 53 -17.69 14.56 4.90
N GLU A 54 -17.55 15.29 3.80
CA GLU A 54 -18.62 15.69 2.90
C GLU A 54 -18.99 14.60 1.89
N LYS A 55 -18.31 13.45 1.87
CA LYS A 55 -18.52 12.40 0.88
C LYS A 55 -18.77 11.05 1.54
N ILE A 56 -19.62 10.26 0.90
CA ILE A 56 -19.85 8.85 1.24
C ILE A 56 -19.80 8.01 -0.03
N MET A 57 -19.19 6.84 0.09
CA MET A 57 -19.14 5.84 -0.96
C MET A 57 -20.46 5.10 -1.02
N ILE A 58 -21.03 5.02 -2.22
CA ILE A 58 -22.32 4.37 -2.47
C ILE A 58 -22.19 3.10 -3.32
N GLY A 59 -21.00 2.83 -3.85
CA GLY A 59 -20.74 1.66 -4.67
C GLY A 59 -19.38 1.70 -5.34
N ILE A 60 -19.13 0.70 -6.18
CA ILE A 60 -17.94 0.56 -7.03
C ILE A 60 -18.45 0.37 -8.47
N GLU A 61 -17.91 1.08 -9.45
CA GLU A 61 -18.21 0.84 -10.87
C GLU A 61 -17.53 -0.44 -11.37
N GLU A 62 -17.92 -0.95 -12.54
CA GLU A 62 -17.37 -2.19 -13.13
C GLU A 62 -15.83 -2.22 -13.26
N ARG A 63 -15.18 -1.05 -13.33
CA ARG A 63 -13.72 -0.90 -13.41
C ARG A 63 -13.02 -0.73 -12.07
N GLY A 64 -13.72 -0.91 -10.95
CA GLY A 64 -13.14 -0.81 -9.60
C GLY A 64 -12.97 0.61 -9.08
N LYS A 65 -13.58 1.62 -9.72
CA LYS A 65 -13.55 2.99 -9.18
C LYS A 65 -14.69 3.20 -8.18
N PRO A 66 -14.41 3.83 -7.03
CA PRO A 66 -15.43 4.09 -6.03
C PRO A 66 -16.35 5.23 -6.50
N ILE A 67 -17.66 5.02 -6.33
CA ILE A 67 -18.67 6.03 -6.62
C ILE A 67 -18.96 6.79 -5.33
N LEU A 68 -18.72 8.10 -5.34
CA LEU A 68 -18.91 8.98 -4.19
C LEU A 68 -20.14 9.88 -4.38
N LYS A 69 -20.90 10.06 -3.31
CA LYS A 69 -21.99 11.02 -3.22
C LYS A 69 -21.69 12.05 -2.14
N ARG A 70 -22.13 13.29 -2.33
CA ARG A 70 -22.09 14.32 -1.28
C ARG A 70 -23.00 13.90 -0.13
N ARG A 71 -22.49 14.01 1.09
CA ARG A 71 -23.24 13.86 2.33
C ARG A 71 -24.08 15.14 2.49
N GLY A 72 -25.40 14.97 2.50
CA GLY A 72 -26.38 16.04 2.71
C GLY A 72 -26.92 16.00 4.12
#